data_AF-A0AAV4UR80-F1
#
_entry.id   AF-A0AAV4UR80-F1
#
_cell.length_a   1.000
_cell.length_b   1.000
_cell.length_c   1.000
_cell.angle_alpha   90.00
_cell.angle_beta   90.00
_cell.angle_gamma   90.00
#
_symmetry.space_group_name_H-M   'P 1'
#
loop_
_entity.id
_entity.type
_entity.pdbx_description
1 polymer ?
#
loop_
_entity_poly.entity_id
_entity_poly.type
_entity_poly.pdbx_seq_one_letter_code
_entity_poly.pdbx_strand_id
1 'polypeptide(L)'
;MLVILRPGPFIDAERDFGGLPYWLLRIDPNMKLRFYDPNFIKYMDQWFNVLLPKIEPFLYNNGGPVISIQTLLLLSEVVLLDIVIVRGSTYVTVRGVVLLDIATSVRGSTSRHCYLSETFATSVRVVLLDIVTSVRGSTSRYCYFCPEVVLLDIATSVRGANVTLNFFHNYYTQAEGPLVNSEFYPGYLDRWGHPHSTRTTESVVKTLTEMLSMNASVNFYLSTGNFFYGFTAGSNIINNEFQACITSYDFDAPLSEAGDPTPKYYALREAIGKFLPLPPGPVPQPSPKMKLPPITLKKIMSIWDYIAKANNLGVLNLSSFI
;
A
#
# COMPACT_ATOMS: atom_id res chain seq x y z
N MET A 1 7.64 2.31 18.73
CA MET A 1 7.69 1.45 17.53
C MET A 1 8.35 2.25 16.41
N LEU A 2 9.07 1.58 15.53
CA LEU A 2 9.57 2.20 14.28
C LEU A 2 8.43 2.22 13.23
N VAL A 3 8.60 3.01 12.19
CA VAL A 3 7.59 3.21 11.13
C VAL A 3 8.19 2.96 9.75
N ILE A 4 7.53 2.10 8.98
CA ILE A 4 7.68 1.96 7.53
C ILE A 4 6.54 2.74 6.89
N LEU A 5 6.84 3.82 6.19
CA LEU A 5 5.82 4.72 5.64
C LEU A 5 5.55 4.41 4.17
N ARG A 6 4.28 4.35 3.77
CA ARG A 6 3.84 4.04 2.41
C ARG A 6 2.92 5.17 1.91
N PRO A 7 3.47 6.36 1.58
CA PRO A 7 2.70 7.58 1.36
C PRO A 7 1.96 7.65 0.01
N GLY A 8 2.13 6.65 -0.87
CA GLY A 8 1.52 6.63 -2.19
C GLY A 8 2.37 7.34 -3.25
N PRO A 9 1.75 7.96 -4.27
CA PRO A 9 0.42 8.58 -4.21
C PRO A 9 -0.74 7.63 -4.50
N PHE A 10 -0.47 6.49 -5.11
CA PHE A 10 -1.41 5.37 -5.22
C PHE A 10 -0.99 4.31 -4.19
N ILE A 11 -1.94 3.86 -3.37
CA ILE A 11 -1.68 2.93 -2.26
C ILE A 11 -2.48 1.63 -2.37
N ASP A 12 -3.28 1.46 -3.44
CA ASP A 12 -4.19 0.34 -3.58
C ASP A 12 -5.04 0.14 -2.30
N ALA A 13 -4.68 -0.85 -1.49
CA ALA A 13 -5.17 -1.11 -0.15
C ALA A 13 -6.67 -1.38 -0.07
N GLU A 14 -7.25 -1.91 -1.15
CA GLU A 14 -8.70 -2.06 -1.29
C GLU A 14 -9.44 -0.76 -0.96
N ARG A 15 -8.80 0.39 -1.20
CA ARG A 15 -9.33 1.71 -0.92
C ARG A 15 -10.01 2.25 -2.17
N ASP A 16 -11.06 3.06 -1.98
CA ASP A 16 -11.69 3.77 -3.08
C ASP A 16 -10.64 4.48 -3.94
N PHE A 17 -10.73 4.22 -5.24
CA PHE A 17 -9.79 4.66 -6.27
C PHE A 17 -8.29 4.48 -5.94
N GLY A 18 -7.95 3.47 -5.14
CA GLY A 18 -6.58 3.17 -4.68
C GLY A 18 -5.93 4.33 -3.92
N GLY A 19 -6.74 5.17 -3.28
CA GLY A 19 -6.31 6.38 -2.55
C GLY A 19 -6.14 7.62 -3.43
N LEU A 20 -6.31 7.51 -4.75
CA LEU A 20 -6.24 8.68 -5.63
C LEU A 20 -7.50 9.55 -5.46
N PRO A 21 -7.36 10.90 -5.52
CA PRO A 21 -8.52 11.77 -5.44
C PRO A 21 -9.44 11.67 -6.66
N TYR A 22 -10.75 11.50 -6.47
CA TYR A 22 -11.74 11.39 -7.55
C TYR A 22 -11.71 12.58 -8.53
N TRP A 23 -11.33 13.79 -8.07
CA TRP A 23 -11.37 15.00 -8.88
C TRP A 23 -10.35 14.96 -10.03
N LEU A 24 -9.34 14.09 -9.95
CA LEU A 24 -8.40 13.83 -11.04
C LEU A 24 -9.15 13.47 -12.34
N LEU A 25 -10.21 12.66 -12.23
CA LEU A 25 -11.03 12.25 -13.37
C LEU A 25 -11.90 13.38 -13.94
N ARG A 26 -12.18 14.44 -13.16
CA ARG A 26 -12.95 15.59 -13.64
C ARG A 26 -12.10 16.58 -14.42
N ILE A 27 -10.80 16.63 -14.12
CA ILE A 27 -9.85 17.54 -14.78
C ILE A 27 -9.55 17.03 -16.18
N ASP A 28 -9.20 15.75 -16.27
CA ASP A 28 -9.01 15.07 -17.54
C ASP A 28 -9.47 13.61 -17.42
N PRO A 29 -10.61 13.24 -18.03
CA PRO A 29 -11.12 11.88 -17.98
C PRO A 29 -10.21 10.88 -18.73
N ASN A 30 -9.27 11.36 -19.57
CA ASN A 30 -8.32 10.53 -20.30
C ASN A 30 -6.93 10.49 -19.66
N MET A 31 -6.75 11.15 -18.51
CA MET A 31 -5.46 11.24 -17.81
C MET A 31 -4.88 9.85 -17.56
N LYS A 32 -3.60 9.68 -17.91
CA LYS A 32 -2.90 8.41 -17.71
C LYS A 32 -2.38 8.33 -16.27
N LEU A 33 -3.26 7.91 -15.37
CA LEU A 33 -2.96 7.71 -13.95
C LEU A 33 -1.83 6.70 -13.76
N ARG A 34 -0.84 7.02 -12.93
CA ARG A 34 0.35 6.19 -12.67
C ARG A 34 1.30 6.03 -13.88
N PHE A 35 1.14 6.85 -14.93
CA PHE A 35 2.06 6.96 -16.07
C PHE A 35 2.72 8.33 -16.12
N TYR A 36 3.70 8.50 -17.02
CA TYR A 36 4.22 9.83 -17.39
C TYR A 36 3.20 10.68 -18.14
N ASP A 37 2.26 11.22 -17.36
CA ASP A 37 1.29 12.22 -17.74
C ASP A 37 1.64 13.54 -17.02
N PRO A 38 1.87 14.64 -17.76
CA PRO A 38 2.22 15.93 -17.16
C PRO A 38 1.15 16.48 -16.20
N ASN A 39 -0.13 16.25 -16.48
CA ASN A 39 -1.21 16.66 -15.59
C ASN A 39 -1.18 15.82 -14.32
N PHE A 40 -1.00 14.50 -14.43
CA PHE A 40 -0.87 13.63 -13.27
C PHE A 40 0.34 14.03 -12.41
N ILE A 41 1.54 14.20 -13.01
CA ILE A 41 2.76 14.65 -12.30
C ILE A 41 2.48 15.92 -11.52
N LYS A 42 1.92 16.93 -12.18
CA LYS A 42 1.68 18.25 -11.59
C LYS A 42 0.87 18.14 -10.30
N TYR A 43 -0.18 17.32 -10.28
CA TYR A 43 -1.00 17.14 -9.09
C TYR A 43 -0.31 16.30 -8.02
N MET A 44 0.51 15.32 -8.41
CA MET A 44 1.31 14.54 -7.46
C MET A 44 2.39 15.41 -6.80
N ASP A 45 3.09 16.26 -7.57
CA ASP A 45 4.03 17.24 -7.06
C ASP A 45 3.37 18.17 -6.05
N GLN A 46 2.18 18.69 -6.36
CA GLN A 46 1.43 19.54 -5.42
C GLN A 46 1.12 18.82 -4.11
N TRP A 47 0.71 17.55 -4.19
CA TRP A 47 0.45 16.73 -3.01
C TRP A 47 1.71 16.53 -2.15
N PHE A 48 2.82 16.12 -2.78
CA PHE A 48 4.06 15.85 -2.06
C PHE A 48 4.74 17.10 -1.53
N ASN A 49 4.62 18.25 -2.19
CA ASN A 49 5.06 19.54 -1.66
C ASN A 49 4.38 19.92 -0.34
N VAL A 50 3.19 19.40 -0.08
CA VAL A 50 2.49 19.59 1.21
C VAL A 50 2.82 18.47 2.19
N LEU A 51 2.85 17.21 1.72
CA LEU A 51 3.01 16.04 2.57
C LEU A 51 4.44 15.88 3.11
N LEU A 52 5.47 16.02 2.26
CA LEU A 52 6.85 15.72 2.63
C LEU A 52 7.38 16.63 3.75
N PRO A 53 7.15 17.96 3.75
CA PRO A 53 7.57 18.81 4.88
C PRO A 53 6.90 18.43 6.21
N LYS A 54 5.72 17.79 6.17
CA LYS A 54 5.04 17.28 7.38
C LYS A 54 5.65 15.97 7.87
N ILE A 55 6.21 15.16 6.98
CA ILE A 55 6.88 13.89 7.30
C ILE A 55 8.31 14.13 7.78
N GLU A 56 8.99 15.16 7.26
CA GLU A 56 10.42 15.42 7.52
C GLU A 56 10.81 15.38 9.01
N PRO A 57 10.08 15.99 9.96
CA PRO A 57 10.44 15.92 11.38
C PRO A 57 10.36 14.51 11.98
N PHE A 58 9.60 13.61 11.34
CA PHE A 58 9.41 12.23 11.79
C PHE A 58 10.41 11.24 11.17
N LEU A 59 11.31 11.70 10.30
CA LEU A 59 12.38 10.88 9.75
C LEU A 59 13.34 10.43 10.85
N TYR A 60 13.84 9.19 10.75
CA TYR A 60 14.72 8.62 11.77
C TYR A 60 16.01 9.44 11.98
N ASN A 61 16.60 9.94 10.89
CA ASN A 61 17.77 10.82 10.94
C ASN A 61 17.50 12.17 11.63
N ASN A 62 16.23 12.58 11.71
CA ASN A 62 15.78 13.78 12.39
C ASN A 62 15.26 13.49 13.81
N GLY A 63 15.49 12.29 14.34
CA GLY A 63 15.06 11.86 15.67
C GLY A 63 13.64 11.30 15.74
N GLY A 64 12.96 11.12 14.60
CA GLY A 64 11.63 10.53 14.51
C GLY A 64 11.63 9.00 14.33
N PRO A 65 10.44 8.38 14.15
CA PRO A 65 10.34 6.92 14.05
C PRO A 65 10.41 6.34 12.63
N VAL A 66 10.37 7.16 11.56
CA VAL A 66 10.28 6.70 10.17
C VAL A 66 11.64 6.23 9.65
N ILE A 67 11.80 4.91 9.52
CA ILE A 67 13.06 4.26 9.11
C ILE A 67 13.13 3.94 7.62
N SER A 68 11.98 3.86 6.94
CA SER A 68 11.91 3.63 5.50
C SER A 68 10.63 4.21 4.92
N ILE A 69 10.69 4.53 3.62
CA ILE A 69 9.57 5.07 2.85
C ILE A 69 9.48 4.27 1.55
N GLN A 70 8.31 3.70 1.27
CA GLN A 70 8.00 3.10 -0.03
C GLN A 70 7.54 4.19 -1.01
N THR A 71 8.12 4.27 -2.20
CA THR A 71 7.78 5.36 -3.13
C THR A 71 6.69 4.99 -4.13
N LEU A 72 6.55 3.70 -4.47
CA LEU A 72 5.59 3.21 -5.47
C LEU A 72 5.04 1.83 -5.09
N LEU A 73 3.73 1.65 -5.26
CA LEU A 73 3.03 0.39 -5.02
C LEU A 73 2.65 -0.33 -6.32
N LEU A 74 2.88 -1.65 -6.36
CA LEU A 74 2.32 -2.64 -7.31
C LEU A 74 2.23 -2.15 -8.79
N LEU A 75 3.32 -1.64 -9.36
CA LEU A 75 3.36 -1.23 -10.77
C LEU A 75 3.37 -2.42 -11.76
N SER A 76 3.46 -3.65 -11.27
CA SER A 76 3.54 -4.86 -12.11
C SER A 76 2.20 -5.33 -12.71
N GLU A 77 1.06 -4.82 -12.23
CA GLU A 77 -0.28 -5.24 -12.70
C GLU A 77 -0.85 -4.38 -13.83
N VAL A 78 -0.14 -3.31 -14.22
CA VAL A 78 -0.46 -2.49 -15.40
C VAL A 78 0.57 -2.82 -16.47
N VAL A 79 0.13 -3.28 -17.64
CA VAL A 79 1.01 -3.51 -18.81
C VAL A 79 1.51 -2.14 -19.31
N LEU A 80 2.65 -1.69 -18.79
CA LEU A 80 3.30 -0.44 -19.16
C LEU A 80 4.20 -0.67 -20.39
N LEU A 81 3.81 -0.09 -21.54
CA LEU A 81 4.59 -0.12 -22.78
C LEU A 81 5.15 1.25 -23.20
N ASP A 82 4.84 2.34 -22.48
CA ASP A 82 5.32 3.68 -22.81
C ASP A 82 6.18 4.27 -21.68
N ILE A 83 7.50 4.18 -21.84
CA ILE A 83 8.48 4.98 -21.09
C ILE A 83 9.04 6.01 -22.07
N VAL A 84 8.66 7.28 -21.92
CA VAL A 84 9.17 8.39 -22.74
C VAL A 84 10.30 9.10 -21.99
N ILE A 85 11.46 9.18 -22.63
CA ILE A 85 12.69 9.80 -22.10
C ILE A 85 12.66 11.30 -22.41
N VAL A 86 12.82 12.15 -21.38
CA VAL A 86 13.14 13.58 -21.57
C VAL A 86 14.66 13.75 -21.45
N ARG A 87 15.35 13.97 -22.57
CA ARG A 87 16.75 14.42 -22.57
C ARG A 87 16.80 15.89 -22.14
N GLY A 88 17.53 16.24 -21.08
CA GLY A 88 18.02 17.62 -20.93
C GLY A 88 18.08 18.29 -19.55
N SER A 89 17.96 17.60 -18.42
CA SER A 89 18.09 18.27 -17.10
C SER A 89 19.30 17.76 -16.32
N THR A 90 20.32 18.61 -16.28
CA THR A 90 21.61 18.42 -15.62
C THR A 90 21.57 19.10 -14.24
N TYR A 91 21.90 18.36 -13.18
CA TYR A 91 22.22 18.79 -11.80
C TYR A 91 21.07 19.20 -10.83
N VAL A 92 21.09 18.61 -9.63
CA VAL A 92 20.68 19.26 -8.37
C VAL A 92 21.67 18.92 -7.26
N THR A 93 22.55 19.86 -6.89
CA THR A 93 23.38 19.80 -5.69
C THR A 93 22.70 20.59 -4.59
N VAL A 94 22.41 19.98 -3.43
CA VAL A 94 21.94 20.76 -2.26
C VAL A 94 22.61 20.26 -0.97
N ARG A 95 23.39 21.15 -0.33
CA ARG A 95 23.88 21.06 1.06
C ARG A 95 24.63 19.78 1.46
N GLY A 96 25.78 19.54 0.85
CA GLY A 96 26.85 18.74 1.44
C GLY A 96 26.70 17.21 1.39
N VAL A 97 25.71 16.67 0.69
CA VAL A 97 25.59 15.24 0.40
C VAL A 97 25.65 15.04 -1.11
N VAL A 98 26.66 14.27 -1.54
CA VAL A 98 26.88 13.87 -2.93
C VAL A 98 25.86 12.78 -3.26
N LEU A 99 24.89 13.06 -4.12
CA LEU A 99 24.24 12.02 -4.92
C LEU A 99 25.29 11.59 -5.94
N LEU A 100 25.92 10.44 -5.70
CA LEU A 100 26.94 9.91 -6.60
C LEU A 100 26.22 9.24 -7.78
N ASP A 101 26.01 10.00 -8.85
CA ASP A 101 25.83 9.47 -10.20
C ASP A 101 27.11 8.67 -10.54
N ILE A 102 27.02 7.34 -10.52
CA ILE A 102 28.02 6.51 -11.21
C ILE A 102 27.52 6.31 -12.62
N ALA A 103 27.99 7.19 -13.50
CA ALA A 103 28.12 6.90 -14.91
C ALA A 103 28.90 5.59 -15.10
N THR A 104 28.20 4.45 -15.22
CA THR A 104 28.74 3.29 -15.93
C THR A 104 28.30 3.39 -17.38
N SER A 105 29.19 4.00 -18.17
CA SER A 105 29.33 3.70 -19.59
C SER A 105 29.47 2.17 -19.75
N VAL A 106 28.36 1.48 -19.99
CA VAL A 106 28.39 0.21 -20.71
C VAL A 106 27.85 0.50 -22.10
N ARG A 107 28.76 0.54 -23.09
CA ARG A 107 28.37 0.57 -24.51
C ARG A 107 27.34 -0.53 -24.75
N GLY A 108 26.11 -0.13 -25.08
CA GLY A 108 25.08 -1.04 -25.60
C GLY A 108 23.89 -1.37 -24.70
N SER A 109 23.74 -0.77 -23.51
CA SER A 109 22.56 -1.00 -22.65
C SER A 109 21.59 0.18 -22.68
N THR A 110 20.34 -0.06 -23.10
CA THR A 110 19.23 0.91 -23.07
C THR A 110 18.76 1.11 -21.63
N SER A 111 19.21 2.18 -20.98
CA SER A 111 18.80 2.60 -19.63
C SER A 111 17.33 3.06 -19.60
N ARG A 112 16.54 2.51 -18.66
CA ARG A 112 15.10 2.79 -18.45
C ARG A 112 14.92 3.46 -17.08
N HIS A 113 14.16 4.56 -17.01
CA HIS A 113 13.98 5.38 -15.80
C HIS A 113 12.57 5.24 -15.21
N CYS A 114 12.46 5.34 -13.87
CA CYS A 114 11.19 5.27 -13.13
C CYS A 114 10.44 6.61 -13.15
N TYR A 115 9.11 6.56 -13.14
CA TYR A 115 8.22 7.70 -12.96
C TYR A 115 8.17 8.10 -11.47
N LEU A 116 9.21 8.76 -10.99
CA LEU A 116 9.17 9.42 -9.68
C LEU A 116 9.09 10.92 -9.92
N SER A 117 8.20 11.59 -9.21
CA SER A 117 8.17 13.04 -9.16
C SER A 117 9.55 13.55 -8.75
N GLU A 118 10.11 14.50 -9.50
CA GLU A 118 11.41 15.11 -9.19
C GLU A 118 11.40 15.69 -7.76
N THR A 119 10.26 16.25 -7.31
CA THR A 119 10.05 16.75 -5.95
C THR A 119 10.21 15.64 -4.90
N PHE A 120 9.61 14.47 -5.15
CA PHE A 120 9.68 13.34 -4.24
C PHE A 120 11.11 12.79 -4.13
N ALA A 121 11.78 12.63 -5.27
CA ALA A 121 13.16 12.15 -5.33
C ALA A 121 14.17 13.14 -4.71
N THR A 122 13.96 14.45 -4.85
CA THR A 122 14.87 15.49 -4.35
C THR A 122 14.70 15.84 -2.88
N SER A 123 13.50 15.61 -2.31
CA SER A 123 13.16 16.05 -0.95
C SER A 123 13.37 14.97 0.12
N VAL A 124 13.42 13.69 -0.26
CA VAL A 124 13.56 12.57 0.71
C VAL A 124 15.03 12.15 0.79
N ARG A 125 15.75 12.70 1.77
CA ARG A 125 17.17 12.43 2.07
C ARG A 125 17.37 11.36 3.16
N VAL A 126 16.68 10.24 3.03
CA VAL A 126 16.86 9.09 3.93
C VAL A 126 17.03 7.88 3.03
N VAL A 127 17.90 6.96 3.43
CA VAL A 127 18.12 5.65 2.80
C VAL A 127 16.81 5.19 2.16
N LEU A 128 16.72 5.39 0.84
CA LEU A 128 15.55 5.04 0.04
C LEU A 128 15.57 3.53 -0.06
N LEU A 129 14.99 2.91 0.95
CA LEU A 129 14.61 1.51 0.92
C LEU A 129 13.32 1.46 0.10
N ASP A 130 13.47 1.61 -1.22
CA ASP A 130 12.33 1.63 -2.10
C ASP A 130 11.86 0.20 -2.34
N ILE A 131 10.77 -0.12 -1.68
CA ILE A 131 10.20 -1.45 -1.71
C ILE A 131 9.27 -1.51 -2.93
N VAL A 132 9.70 -2.06 -4.06
CA VAL A 132 8.75 -2.37 -5.15
C VAL A 132 8.09 -3.71 -4.86
N THR A 133 6.84 -3.67 -4.40
CA THR A 133 5.98 -4.86 -4.31
C THR A 133 5.73 -5.43 -5.71
N SER A 134 6.10 -6.69 -5.94
CA SER A 134 5.73 -7.43 -7.15
C SER A 134 5.14 -8.80 -6.80
N VAL A 135 4.09 -9.19 -7.53
CA VAL A 135 3.41 -10.50 -7.36
C VAL A 135 4.08 -11.57 -8.24
N ARG A 136 4.13 -12.81 -7.75
CA ARG A 136 4.68 -13.98 -8.44
C ARG A 136 3.99 -14.23 -9.79
N GLY A 137 4.78 -14.35 -10.86
CA GLY A 137 4.31 -14.81 -12.19
C GLY A 137 4.11 -13.71 -13.24
N SER A 138 4.31 -12.43 -12.90
CA SER A 138 4.32 -11.37 -13.92
C SER A 138 5.66 -11.36 -14.69
N THR A 139 5.60 -11.07 -15.98
CA THR A 139 6.76 -10.76 -16.85
C THR A 139 7.43 -9.42 -16.47
N SER A 140 6.96 -8.78 -15.39
CA SER A 140 7.06 -7.33 -15.14
C SER A 140 8.14 -6.94 -14.14
N ARG A 141 8.98 -7.87 -13.67
CA ARG A 141 10.10 -7.56 -12.76
C ARG A 141 11.23 -6.74 -13.40
N TYR A 142 11.30 -6.71 -14.72
CA TYR A 142 12.36 -6.04 -15.48
C TYR A 142 12.06 -4.58 -15.89
N CYS A 143 10.83 -4.10 -15.70
CA CYS A 143 10.41 -2.78 -16.23
C CYS A 143 10.69 -1.60 -15.29
N TYR A 144 11.02 -1.84 -14.02
CA TYR A 144 11.01 -0.80 -12.97
C TYR A 144 12.28 -0.72 -12.14
N PHE A 145 13.40 -1.24 -12.67
CA PHE A 145 14.67 -1.18 -11.97
C PHE A 145 15.23 0.24 -12.01
N CYS A 146 15.22 0.92 -10.86
CA CYS A 146 16.03 2.11 -10.63
C CYS A 146 17.35 1.67 -9.93
N PRO A 147 18.53 1.87 -10.56
CA PRO A 147 19.80 1.35 -10.04
C PRO A 147 20.21 1.83 -8.65
N GLU A 148 19.61 2.93 -8.17
CA GLU A 148 19.95 3.63 -6.92
C GLU A 148 18.99 3.29 -5.78
N VAL A 149 18.07 2.37 -6.02
CA VAL A 149 16.94 2.02 -5.14
C VAL A 149 17.11 0.59 -4.64
N VAL A 150 17.09 0.40 -3.31
CA VAL A 150 17.22 -0.93 -2.69
C VAL A 150 15.86 -1.63 -2.66
N LEU A 151 15.69 -2.59 -3.57
CA LEU A 151 14.48 -3.40 -3.81
C LEU A 151 14.20 -4.43 -2.71
N LEU A 152 13.59 -3.97 -1.63
CA LEU A 152 13.42 -4.79 -0.44
C LEU A 152 12.14 -5.63 -0.40
N ASP A 153 11.66 -6.16 -1.52
CA ASP A 153 10.34 -6.81 -1.49
C ASP A 153 10.16 -8.10 -2.27
N ILE A 154 9.39 -8.97 -1.63
CA ILE A 154 8.49 -9.88 -2.32
C ILE A 154 7.15 -9.74 -1.63
N ALA A 155 6.09 -9.49 -2.40
CA ALA A 155 4.74 -9.80 -1.95
C ALA A 155 4.63 -11.33 -1.83
N THR A 156 5.09 -11.92 -0.71
CA THR A 156 4.81 -13.31 -0.41
C THR A 156 3.55 -13.37 0.42
N SER A 157 2.43 -13.67 -0.23
CA SER A 157 1.78 -14.97 0.02
C SER A 157 0.46 -15.08 -0.75
N VAL A 158 0.56 -15.43 -2.03
CA VAL A 158 -0.54 -16.22 -2.61
C VAL A 158 -0.51 -17.58 -1.90
N ARG A 159 -1.68 -18.14 -1.56
CA ARG A 159 -1.82 -19.45 -0.90
C ARG A 159 -0.84 -20.49 -1.48
N GLY A 160 0.01 -21.10 -0.64
CA GLY A 160 0.98 -22.11 -1.07
C GLY A 160 2.31 -21.57 -1.62
N ALA A 161 2.65 -20.30 -1.36
CA ALA A 161 3.92 -19.71 -1.74
C ALA A 161 5.13 -20.41 -1.09
N ASN A 162 6.14 -20.77 -1.89
CA ASN A 162 7.41 -21.31 -1.42
C ASN A 162 8.33 -20.15 -1.00
N VAL A 163 8.53 -19.99 0.32
CA VAL A 163 9.30 -18.89 0.92
C VAL A 163 10.72 -18.83 0.38
N THR A 164 11.40 -19.98 0.36
CA THR A 164 12.76 -20.12 -0.13
C THR A 164 12.87 -19.70 -1.60
N LEU A 165 11.98 -20.16 -2.46
CA LEU A 165 11.99 -19.83 -3.88
C LEU A 165 11.69 -18.35 -4.12
N ASN A 166 10.79 -17.77 -3.33
CA ASN A 166 10.48 -16.35 -3.39
C ASN A 166 11.70 -15.50 -3.03
N PHE A 167 12.39 -15.78 -1.92
CA PHE A 167 13.61 -15.08 -1.53
C PHE A 167 14.80 -15.39 -2.46
N PHE A 168 14.87 -16.57 -3.06
CA PHE A 168 15.88 -16.87 -4.08
C PHE A 168 15.78 -15.94 -5.30
N HIS A 169 14.57 -15.53 -5.68
CA HIS A 169 14.41 -14.58 -6.76
C HIS A 169 14.95 -13.17 -6.44
N ASN A 170 15.00 -12.79 -5.16
CA ASN A 170 15.56 -11.49 -4.76
C ASN A 170 17.05 -11.40 -5.06
N TYR A 171 17.82 -12.48 -4.95
CA TYR A 171 19.24 -12.46 -5.29
C TYR A 171 19.53 -12.05 -6.74
N TYR A 172 18.56 -12.20 -7.66
CA TYR A 172 18.73 -11.79 -9.06
C TYR A 172 18.53 -10.29 -9.27
N THR A 173 17.78 -9.61 -8.40
CA THR A 173 17.50 -8.17 -8.48
C THR A 173 18.26 -7.36 -7.44
N GLN A 174 18.64 -8.00 -6.34
CA GLN A 174 19.37 -7.43 -5.21
C GLN A 174 20.31 -8.51 -4.64
N ALA A 175 21.56 -8.48 -5.08
CA ALA A 175 22.57 -9.45 -4.65
C ALA A 175 22.97 -9.29 -3.17
N GLU A 176 22.80 -8.09 -2.60
CA GLU A 176 23.19 -7.74 -1.22
C GLU A 176 22.09 -6.95 -0.49
N GLY A 177 21.97 -7.12 0.83
CA GLY A 177 21.00 -6.41 1.68
C GLY A 177 19.99 -7.35 2.35
N PRO A 178 19.10 -6.84 3.22
CA PRO A 178 18.24 -7.70 4.03
C PRO A 178 17.11 -8.32 3.20
N LEU A 179 16.76 -9.57 3.51
CA LEU A 179 15.55 -10.18 2.98
C LEU A 179 14.34 -9.53 3.65
N VAL A 180 13.40 -9.01 2.87
CA VAL A 180 12.16 -8.46 3.44
C VAL A 180 10.94 -8.87 2.64
N ASN A 181 9.88 -9.15 3.38
CA ASN A 181 8.52 -9.27 2.87
C ASN A 181 7.70 -8.12 3.44
N SER A 182 7.30 -7.20 2.57
CA SER A 182 6.60 -5.97 2.97
C SER A 182 5.09 -6.15 3.04
N GLU A 183 4.57 -7.26 2.53
CA GLU A 183 3.16 -7.63 2.61
C GLU A 183 3.00 -9.14 2.82
N PHE A 184 3.13 -9.56 4.08
CA PHE A 184 2.77 -10.91 4.48
C PHE A 184 1.29 -10.98 4.83
N TYR A 185 0.51 -11.71 4.03
CA TYR A 185 -0.95 -11.76 4.19
C TYR A 185 -1.40 -12.86 5.17
N PRO A 186 -1.83 -12.55 6.42
CA PRO A 186 -2.32 -13.55 7.36
C PRO A 186 -3.76 -14.00 7.06
N GLY A 187 -4.45 -13.31 6.15
CA GLY A 187 -5.75 -13.64 5.60
C GLY A 187 -5.93 -12.98 4.23
N TYR A 188 -7.13 -12.49 3.87
CA TYR A 188 -7.38 -11.84 2.59
C TYR A 188 -8.63 -10.96 2.60
N LEU A 189 -8.79 -10.11 1.58
CA LEU A 189 -9.93 -9.21 1.43
C LEU A 189 -11.24 -9.93 1.05
N ASP A 190 -12.36 -9.30 1.38
CA ASP A 190 -13.71 -9.79 1.06
C ASP A 190 -14.45 -8.91 0.07
N ARG A 191 -15.36 -9.55 -0.66
CA ARG A 191 -16.18 -8.92 -1.71
C ARG A 191 -17.65 -9.27 -1.52
N TRP A 192 -18.54 -8.35 -1.86
CA TRP A 192 -19.97 -8.57 -1.74
C TRP A 192 -20.42 -9.79 -2.55
N GLY A 193 -21.24 -10.66 -1.93
CA GLY A 193 -21.75 -11.88 -2.58
C GLY A 193 -20.80 -13.08 -2.55
N HIS A 194 -19.59 -12.94 -1.98
CA HIS A 194 -18.64 -14.04 -1.84
C HIS A 194 -18.48 -14.52 -0.39
N PRO A 195 -18.05 -15.77 -0.16
CA PRO A 195 -17.71 -16.25 1.18
C PRO A 195 -16.57 -15.46 1.80
N HIS A 196 -16.60 -15.33 3.14
CA HIS A 196 -15.53 -14.71 3.92
C HIS A 196 -14.20 -15.44 3.71
N SER A 197 -13.17 -14.67 3.39
CA SER A 197 -11.83 -15.14 3.09
C SER A 197 -11.06 -15.42 4.37
N THR A 198 -10.59 -16.66 4.52
CA THR A 198 -9.83 -17.09 5.70
C THR A 198 -8.57 -17.86 5.32
N ARG A 199 -7.61 -17.86 6.26
CA ARG A 199 -6.40 -18.67 6.23
C ARG A 199 -6.17 -19.33 7.58
N THR A 200 -5.75 -20.59 7.53
CA THR A 200 -5.48 -21.35 8.75
C THR A 200 -4.28 -20.79 9.50
N THR A 201 -4.39 -20.73 10.83
CA THR A 201 -3.32 -20.24 11.72
C THR A 201 -2.02 -21.01 11.51
N GLU A 202 -2.10 -22.32 11.31
CA GLU A 202 -0.94 -23.20 11.11
C GLU A 202 -0.18 -22.82 9.84
N SER A 203 -0.88 -22.51 8.75
CA SER A 203 -0.24 -22.08 7.51
C SER A 203 0.49 -20.75 7.69
N VAL A 204 -0.13 -19.79 8.38
CA VAL A 204 0.45 -18.46 8.58
C VAL A 204 1.67 -18.54 9.51
N VAL A 205 1.57 -19.26 10.62
CA VAL A 205 2.67 -19.47 11.57
C VAL A 205 3.85 -20.19 10.91
N LYS A 206 3.59 -21.23 10.10
CA LYS A 206 4.63 -21.94 9.36
C LYS A 206 5.39 -21.00 8.43
N THR A 207 4.68 -20.26 7.57
CA THR A 207 5.29 -19.32 6.62
C THR A 207 6.07 -18.22 7.35
N LEU A 208 5.54 -17.65 8.44
CA LEU A 208 6.27 -16.68 9.24
C LEU A 208 7.56 -17.25 9.80
N THR A 209 7.50 -18.45 10.39
CA THR A 209 8.66 -19.11 11.00
C THR A 209 9.75 -19.40 9.98
N GLU A 210 9.38 -19.82 8.76
CA GLU A 210 10.31 -19.99 7.65
C GLU A 210 11.01 -18.67 7.29
N MET A 211 10.26 -17.57 7.16
CA MET A 211 10.83 -16.24 6.86
C MET A 211 11.78 -15.75 7.97
N LEU A 212 11.37 -15.85 9.23
CA LEU A 212 12.19 -15.43 10.37
C LEU A 212 13.45 -16.29 10.53
N SER A 213 13.39 -17.58 10.21
CA SER A 213 14.55 -18.48 10.20
C SER A 213 15.59 -18.10 9.14
N MET A 214 15.17 -17.39 8.10
CA MET A 214 16.05 -16.84 7.06
C MET A 214 16.58 -15.44 7.40
N ASN A 215 16.36 -14.96 8.63
CA ASN A 215 16.69 -13.61 9.07
C ASN A 215 15.99 -12.51 8.22
N ALA A 216 14.80 -12.82 7.70
CA ALA A 216 14.02 -11.86 6.92
C ALA A 216 13.22 -10.92 7.83
N SER A 217 13.11 -9.65 7.46
CA SER A 217 12.11 -8.75 8.08
C SER A 217 10.75 -8.95 7.42
N VAL A 218 9.69 -8.90 8.20
CA VAL A 218 8.34 -9.22 7.74
C VAL A 218 7.36 -8.17 8.23
N ASN A 219 6.52 -7.65 7.32
CA ASN A 219 5.41 -6.78 7.65
C ASN A 219 4.08 -7.51 7.40
N PHE A 220 3.21 -7.57 8.42
CA PHE A 220 1.88 -8.17 8.29
C PHE A 220 0.93 -7.23 7.54
N TYR A 221 0.34 -7.72 6.46
CA TYR A 221 -0.74 -7.04 5.73
C TYR A 221 -2.02 -7.88 5.80
N LEU A 222 -2.95 -7.67 6.74
CA LEU A 222 -2.92 -6.71 7.83
C LEU A 222 -2.61 -7.37 9.17
N SER A 223 -1.99 -6.61 10.07
CA SER A 223 -1.81 -7.02 11.47
C SER A 223 -3.10 -6.91 12.30
N THR A 224 -3.95 -5.95 11.95
CA THR A 224 -5.24 -5.68 12.59
C THR A 224 -6.29 -5.48 11.51
N GLY A 225 -7.44 -6.12 11.69
CA GLY A 225 -8.61 -5.86 10.90
C GLY A 225 -9.02 -4.39 11.04
N ASN A 226 -9.59 -3.85 9.99
CA ASN A 226 -10.08 -2.47 9.96
C ASN A 226 -11.46 -2.45 9.31
N PHE A 227 -11.92 -1.27 8.92
CA PHE A 227 -13.15 -1.12 8.17
C PHE A 227 -13.14 0.18 7.36
N PHE A 228 -13.92 0.17 6.28
CA PHE A 228 -14.08 1.31 5.40
C PHE A 228 -15.29 2.12 5.84
N TYR A 229 -15.05 3.28 6.45
CA TYR A 229 -16.11 4.22 6.78
C TYR A 229 -16.73 4.84 5.52
N GLY A 230 -18.06 4.99 5.49
CA GLY A 230 -18.75 5.65 4.39
C GLY A 230 -18.51 4.94 3.05
N PHE A 231 -18.11 5.70 2.03
CA PHE A 231 -17.92 5.21 0.65
C PHE A 231 -16.43 5.03 0.30
N THR A 232 -15.61 4.63 1.26
CA THR A 232 -14.16 4.57 1.05
C THR A 232 -13.63 3.17 0.68
N ALA A 233 -14.50 2.18 0.58
CA ALA A 233 -14.12 0.84 0.13
C ALA A 233 -13.84 0.85 -1.37
N GLY A 234 -12.81 0.12 -1.78
CA GLY A 234 -12.42 -0.05 -3.17
C GLY A 234 -13.16 -1.19 -3.87
N SER A 235 -12.62 -1.61 -5.00
CA SER A 235 -13.19 -2.63 -5.85
C SER A 235 -12.11 -3.27 -6.71
N ASN A 236 -12.36 -4.50 -7.16
CA ASN A 236 -11.53 -5.17 -8.16
C ASN A 236 -12.33 -5.43 -9.45
N ILE A 237 -11.61 -5.63 -10.55
CA ILE A 237 -12.15 -6.26 -11.76
C ILE A 237 -11.53 -7.65 -11.83
N ILE A 238 -12.34 -8.69 -11.64
CA ILE A 238 -11.89 -10.09 -11.66
C ILE A 238 -12.73 -10.82 -12.71
N ASN A 239 -12.08 -11.53 -13.64
CA ASN A 239 -12.76 -12.18 -14.77
C ASN A 239 -13.68 -11.23 -15.56
N ASN A 240 -13.26 -9.97 -15.72
CA ASN A 240 -14.03 -8.91 -16.37
C ASN A 240 -15.34 -8.52 -15.65
N GLU A 241 -15.47 -8.85 -14.36
CA GLU A 241 -16.60 -8.47 -13.51
C GLU A 241 -16.17 -7.50 -12.42
N PHE A 242 -16.98 -6.46 -12.20
CA PHE A 242 -16.79 -5.52 -11.10
C PHE A 242 -17.19 -6.19 -9.78
N GLN A 243 -16.26 -6.20 -8.83
CA GLN A 243 -16.50 -6.74 -7.50
C GLN A 243 -16.12 -5.70 -6.45
N ALA A 244 -17.13 -5.16 -5.76
CA ALA A 244 -16.94 -4.20 -4.68
C ALA A 244 -16.44 -4.90 -3.41
N CYS A 245 -15.44 -4.29 -2.76
CA CYS A 245 -15.02 -4.70 -1.42
C CYS A 245 -16.13 -4.43 -0.42
N ILE A 246 -16.22 -5.26 0.62
CA ILE A 246 -17.21 -5.06 1.69
C ILE A 246 -16.76 -3.96 2.66
N THR A 247 -17.67 -3.51 3.54
CA THR A 247 -17.36 -2.51 4.57
C THR A 247 -16.34 -3.01 5.59
N SER A 248 -16.48 -4.25 6.03
CA SER A 248 -15.52 -4.89 6.93
C SER A 248 -14.18 -5.08 6.20
N TYR A 249 -13.10 -4.75 6.87
CA TYR A 249 -11.75 -5.05 6.43
C TYR A 249 -11.05 -5.88 7.52
N ASP A 250 -11.80 -6.78 8.16
CA ASP A 250 -11.31 -7.72 9.19
C ASP A 250 -10.13 -8.55 8.68
N PHE A 251 -10.19 -8.92 7.40
CA PHE A 251 -9.11 -9.57 6.64
C PHE A 251 -8.73 -10.96 7.18
N ASP A 252 -9.44 -11.51 8.18
CA ASP A 252 -8.97 -12.64 8.99
C ASP A 252 -7.56 -12.36 9.58
N ALA A 253 -7.35 -11.11 9.99
CA ALA A 253 -6.12 -10.62 10.56
C ALA A 253 -5.87 -11.17 11.98
N PRO A 254 -4.63 -11.10 12.50
CA PRO A 254 -4.32 -11.53 13.87
C PRO A 254 -5.19 -10.82 14.92
N LEU A 255 -5.40 -9.51 14.80
CA LEU A 255 -6.41 -8.78 15.57
C LEU A 255 -7.64 -8.58 14.69
N SER A 256 -8.85 -8.80 15.23
CA SER A 256 -10.10 -8.63 14.47
C SER A 256 -10.38 -7.16 14.11
N GLU A 257 -11.42 -6.90 13.31
CA GLU A 257 -11.92 -5.55 13.02
C GLU A 257 -12.19 -4.71 14.29
N ALA A 258 -12.62 -5.37 15.38
CA ALA A 258 -12.85 -4.71 16.66
C ALA A 258 -11.59 -4.55 17.53
N GLY A 259 -10.42 -4.96 17.01
CA GLY A 259 -9.14 -4.96 17.71
C GLY A 259 -8.96 -6.11 18.70
N ASP A 260 -9.81 -7.13 18.67
CA ASP A 260 -9.77 -8.23 19.62
C ASP A 260 -8.68 -9.25 19.21
N PRO A 261 -7.82 -9.74 20.13
CA PRO A 261 -6.82 -10.76 19.81
C PRO A 261 -7.47 -12.11 19.48
N THR A 262 -7.18 -12.62 18.29
CA THR A 262 -7.67 -13.93 17.84
C THR A 262 -6.73 -15.07 18.29
N PRO A 263 -7.15 -16.35 18.19
CA PRO A 263 -6.21 -17.48 18.33
C PRO A 263 -4.97 -17.36 17.43
N LYS A 264 -5.13 -16.77 16.24
CA LYS A 264 -4.02 -16.52 15.29
C LYS A 264 -3.01 -15.52 15.87
N TYR A 265 -3.45 -14.46 16.56
CA TYR A 265 -2.56 -13.53 17.26
C TYR A 265 -1.67 -14.24 18.29
N TYR A 266 -2.25 -15.08 19.14
CA TYR A 266 -1.49 -15.78 20.18
C TYR A 266 -0.44 -16.72 19.59
N ALA A 267 -0.81 -17.48 18.55
CA ALA A 267 0.11 -18.40 17.88
C ALA A 267 1.26 -17.66 17.17
N LEU A 268 0.97 -16.53 16.51
CA LEU A 268 2.01 -15.70 15.87
C LEU A 268 2.92 -15.05 16.92
N ARG A 269 2.37 -14.56 18.03
CA ARG A 269 3.15 -14.01 19.15
C ARG A 269 4.11 -15.05 19.72
N GLU A 270 3.64 -16.29 19.93
CA GLU A 270 4.49 -17.38 20.39
C GLU A 270 5.61 -17.69 19.39
N ALA A 271 5.30 -17.75 18.09
CA ALA A 271 6.28 -18.00 17.04
C ALA A 271 7.37 -16.91 17.00
N ILE A 272 6.98 -15.64 17.06
CA ILE A 272 7.92 -14.50 17.13
C ILE A 272 8.80 -14.58 18.38
N GLY A 273 8.24 -15.02 19.51
CA GLY A 273 8.94 -15.17 20.78
C GLY A 273 10.10 -16.17 20.77
N LYS A 274 10.19 -17.01 19.74
CA LYS A 274 11.31 -17.95 19.52
C LYS A 274 12.53 -17.25 18.90
N PHE A 275 12.34 -16.09 18.27
CA PHE A 275 13.40 -15.34 17.59
C PHE A 275 13.78 -14.05 18.31
N LEU A 276 12.81 -13.39 18.97
CA LEU A 276 13.01 -12.10 19.64
C LEU A 276 12.35 -12.09 21.01
N PRO A 277 12.92 -11.35 21.99
CA PRO A 277 12.27 -11.17 23.28
C PRO A 277 10.93 -10.45 23.08
N LEU A 278 9.88 -11.02 23.68
CA LEU A 278 8.55 -10.41 23.61
C LEU A 278 8.47 -9.22 24.57
N PRO A 279 7.76 -8.14 24.19
CA PRO A 279 7.62 -6.98 25.05
C PRO A 279 6.93 -7.35 26.37
N PRO A 280 7.33 -6.73 27.49
CA PRO A 280 6.70 -6.94 28.78
C PRO A 280 5.29 -6.31 28.80
N GLY A 281 4.45 -6.82 29.70
CA GLY A 281 3.09 -6.30 29.91
C GLY A 281 1.98 -7.23 29.40
N PRO A 282 0.72 -6.91 29.70
CA PRO A 282 -0.41 -7.71 29.27
C PRO A 282 -0.59 -7.62 27.75
N VAL A 283 -1.03 -8.73 27.16
CA VAL A 283 -1.56 -8.71 25.79
C VAL A 283 -2.84 -7.89 25.72
N PRO A 284 -3.17 -7.28 24.55
CA PRO A 284 -4.45 -6.61 24.35
C PRO A 284 -5.60 -7.51 24.81
N GLN A 285 -6.63 -6.92 25.41
CA GLN A 285 -7.83 -7.65 25.80
C GLN A 285 -8.99 -7.20 24.91
N PRO A 286 -9.93 -8.09 24.58
CA PRO A 286 -11.11 -7.71 23.83
C PRO A 286 -11.85 -6.54 24.50
N SER A 287 -12.24 -5.55 23.70
CA SER A 287 -13.01 -4.42 24.21
C SER A 287 -14.43 -4.88 24.61
N PRO A 288 -15.05 -4.31 25.65
CA PRO A 288 -16.42 -4.66 26.03
C PRO A 288 -17.39 -4.44 24.87
N LYS A 289 -18.23 -5.44 24.58
CA LYS A 289 -19.26 -5.37 23.53
C LYS A 289 -20.64 -5.34 24.18
N MET A 290 -21.52 -4.49 23.66
CA MET A 290 -22.90 -4.34 24.15
C MET A 290 -23.88 -4.89 23.12
N LYS A 291 -24.85 -5.68 23.60
CA LYS A 291 -26.03 -6.06 22.82
C LYS A 291 -27.17 -5.09 23.13
N LEU A 292 -27.51 -4.25 22.16
CA LEU A 292 -28.67 -3.37 22.26
C LEU A 292 -29.99 -4.15 22.03
N PRO A 293 -31.09 -3.76 22.70
CA PRO A 293 -32.42 -4.28 22.34
C PRO A 293 -32.81 -3.81 20.94
N PRO A 294 -33.79 -4.48 20.28
CA PRO A 294 -34.27 -4.06 18.97
C PRO A 294 -34.71 -2.59 18.96
N ILE A 295 -34.26 -1.83 17.97
CA ILE A 295 -34.64 -0.43 17.75
C ILE A 295 -35.71 -0.38 16.66
N THR A 296 -36.92 0.07 16.99
CA THR A 296 -37.99 0.26 16.00
C THR A 296 -37.78 1.54 15.22
N LEU A 297 -37.51 1.43 13.92
CA LEU A 297 -37.39 2.58 13.02
C LEU A 297 -38.78 3.02 12.52
N LYS A 298 -38.99 4.33 12.40
CA LYS A 298 -40.17 4.92 11.76
C LYS A 298 -39.77 5.53 10.42
N LYS A 299 -40.49 5.19 9.35
CA LYS A 299 -40.31 5.83 8.05
C LYS A 299 -40.61 7.32 8.18
N ILE A 300 -39.64 8.17 7.86
CA ILE A 300 -39.81 9.63 7.85
C ILE A 300 -40.27 10.09 6.47
N MET A 301 -39.47 9.83 5.42
CA MET A 301 -39.79 10.18 4.04
C MET A 301 -38.95 9.37 3.06
N SER A 302 -39.32 9.34 1.78
CA SER A 302 -38.45 8.78 0.74
C SER A 302 -37.38 9.79 0.30
N ILE A 303 -36.31 9.29 -0.33
CA ILE A 303 -35.30 10.17 -0.94
C ILE A 303 -35.91 11.07 -2.04
N TRP A 304 -36.94 10.60 -2.74
CA TRP A 304 -37.64 11.35 -3.79
C TRP A 304 -38.45 12.50 -3.23
N ASP A 305 -39.18 12.26 -2.14
CA ASP A 305 -39.92 13.32 -1.43
C ASP A 305 -38.94 14.38 -0.89
N TYR A 306 -37.77 13.94 -0.43
CA TYR A 306 -36.74 14.83 0.08
C TYR A 306 -36.18 15.71 -1.05
N ILE A 307 -35.82 15.12 -2.19
CA ILE A 307 -35.33 15.84 -3.36
C ILE A 307 -36.38 16.85 -3.86
N ALA A 308 -37.64 16.43 -4.00
CA ALA A 308 -38.72 17.33 -4.42
C ALA A 308 -38.87 18.52 -3.47
N LYS A 309 -38.82 18.27 -2.16
CA LYS A 309 -38.87 19.33 -1.14
C LYS A 309 -37.65 20.25 -1.19
N ALA A 310 -36.46 19.69 -1.33
CA ALA A 310 -35.20 20.45 -1.36
C ALA A 310 -35.08 21.34 -2.62
N ASN A 311 -35.55 20.86 -3.77
CA ASN A 311 -35.64 21.67 -5.00
C ASN A 311 -36.60 22.84 -4.82
N ASN A 312 -37.78 22.59 -4.23
CA ASN A 312 -38.77 23.65 -3.95
C ASN A 312 -38.25 24.70 -2.96
N LEU A 313 -37.30 24.33 -2.09
CA LEU A 313 -36.66 25.25 -1.14
C LEU A 313 -35.40 25.92 -1.71
N GLY A 314 -35.00 25.64 -2.96
CA GLY A 314 -33.78 26.17 -3.58
C GLY A 314 -32.48 25.69 -2.94
N VAL A 315 -32.51 24.62 -2.15
CA VAL A 315 -31.36 24.09 -1.38
C VAL A 315 -30.47 23.18 -2.24
N LEU A 316 -31.05 22.54 -3.25
CA LEU A 316 -30.33 21.71 -4.21
C LEU A 316 -30.51 22.29 -5.60
N ASN A 317 -29.43 22.77 -6.21
CA ASN A 317 -29.42 23.03 -7.65
C ASN A 317 -28.89 21.80 -8.39
N LEU A 318 -29.81 20.90 -8.78
CA LEU A 318 -29.46 19.68 -9.50
C LEU A 318 -29.00 19.94 -10.94
N SER A 319 -29.17 21.14 -11.48
CA SER A 319 -28.73 21.47 -12.86
C SER A 319 -27.21 21.55 -13.00
N SER A 320 -26.44 21.47 -11.91
CA SER A 320 -24.97 21.43 -11.94
C SER A 320 -24.40 20.02 -11.79
N PHE A 321 -25.24 18.99 -11.69
CA PHE A 321 -24.84 17.59 -11.47
C PHE A 321 -25.14 16.67 -12.67
N ILE A 322 -25.74 17.21 -13.73
CA ILE A 322 -26.00 16.52 -15.00
C ILE A 322 -25.16 17.18 -16.09
#